data_AF-A0A7S2FKA5-F1
#
_entry.id   AF-A0A7S2FKA5-F1
#
_cell.length_a   1.000
_cell.length_b   1.000
_cell.length_c   1.000
_cell.angle_alpha   90.00
_cell.angle_beta   90.00
_cell.angle_gamma   90.00
#
_symmetry.space_group_name_H-M   'P 1'
#
loop_
_entity.id
_entity.type
_entity.pdbx_description
1 polymer ?
#
loop_
_entity_poly.entity_id
_entity_poly.type
_entity_poly.pdbx_seq_one_letter_code
_entity_poly.pdbx_strand_id
1 'polypeptide(L)'
;ALPMLSVDLRRALRYECFSGHLQSHGFFGLWADLDDRAIRKLCMDAVATAYLQPHDVLFAPEVSTGKAYHLIIGRAMYTQEPETAPVVQTKHEQIGEGQWLC
;
A
#
# COMPACT_ATOMS: atom_id res chain seq x y z
N ALA A 1 -16.64 17.84 5.43
CA ALA A 1 -15.64 18.47 6.32
C ALA A 1 -14.28 18.67 5.63
N LEU A 2 -13.63 17.61 5.10
CA LEU A 2 -12.32 17.70 4.41
C LEU A 2 -12.19 18.77 3.30
N PRO A 3 -13.19 19.03 2.44
CA PRO A 3 -13.09 20.06 1.42
C PRO A 3 -12.98 21.48 1.97
N MET A 4 -13.40 21.70 3.22
CA MET A 4 -13.39 23.01 3.89
C MET A 4 -12.03 23.36 4.50
N LEU A 5 -11.09 22.42 4.54
CA LEU A 5 -9.72 22.67 5.00
C LEU A 5 -8.91 23.36 3.90
N SER A 6 -7.97 24.21 4.30
CA SER A 6 -6.99 24.80 3.38
C SER A 6 -6.17 23.70 2.68
N VAL A 7 -5.66 24.01 1.50
CA VAL A 7 -4.80 23.09 0.73
C VAL A 7 -3.61 22.64 1.58
N ASP A 8 -2.97 23.57 2.28
CA ASP A 8 -1.78 23.28 3.10
C ASP A 8 -2.10 22.37 4.29
N LEU A 9 -3.24 22.60 4.96
CA LEU A 9 -3.66 21.73 6.06
C LEU A 9 -4.02 20.32 5.58
N ARG A 10 -4.65 20.19 4.39
CA ARG A 10 -4.89 18.87 3.78
C ARG A 10 -3.59 18.14 3.46
N ARG A 11 -2.59 18.85 2.94
CA ARG A 11 -1.27 18.28 2.63
C ARG A 11 -0.55 17.81 3.88
N ALA A 12 -0.53 18.64 4.92
CA ALA A 12 0.05 18.29 6.22
C ALA A 12 -0.64 17.05 6.80
N LEU A 13 -1.98 17.02 6.84
CA LEU A 13 -2.73 15.86 7.34
C LEU A 13 -2.43 14.58 6.55
N ARG A 14 -2.40 14.64 5.21
CA ARG A 14 -2.06 13.48 4.39
C ARG A 14 -0.65 12.98 4.66
N TYR A 15 0.31 13.88 4.83
CA TYR A 15 1.66 13.50 5.18
C TYR A 15 1.72 12.81 6.55
N GLU A 16 1.10 13.38 7.57
CA GLU A 16 1.05 12.79 8.92
C GLU A 16 0.36 11.41 8.91
N CYS A 17 -0.73 11.25 8.14
CA CYS A 17 -1.44 9.98 8.07
C CYS A 17 -0.65 8.89 7.33
N PHE A 18 0.12 9.22 6.29
CA PHE A 18 0.66 8.20 5.37
C PHE A 18 2.17 8.05 5.39
N SER A 19 2.93 9.03 5.91
CA SER A 19 4.40 8.99 5.90
C SER A 19 4.95 7.78 6.64
N GLY A 20 4.44 7.50 7.85
CA GLY A 20 4.86 6.32 8.63
C GLY A 20 4.58 4.99 7.93
N HIS A 21 3.41 4.87 7.29
CA HIS A 21 3.08 3.70 6.47
C HIS A 21 4.01 3.55 5.28
N LEU A 22 4.24 4.63 4.52
CA LEU A 22 5.11 4.60 3.35
C LEU A 22 6.55 4.21 3.73
N GLN A 23 7.10 4.86 4.77
CA GLN A 23 8.47 4.64 5.24
C GLN A 23 8.70 3.27 5.88
N SER A 24 7.63 2.54 6.23
CA SER A 24 7.76 1.14 6.66
C SER A 24 8.31 0.22 5.56
N HIS A 25 8.18 0.62 4.29
CA HIS A 25 8.85 -0.08 3.19
C HIS A 25 10.31 0.37 3.09
N GLY A 26 11.25 -0.57 3.11
CA GLY A 26 12.69 -0.25 3.09
C GLY A 26 13.12 0.70 1.96
N PHE A 27 12.56 0.56 0.76
CA PHE A 27 12.85 1.48 -0.34
C PHE A 27 12.39 2.92 -0.07
N PHE A 28 11.17 3.10 0.45
CA PHE A 28 10.64 4.43 0.71
C PHE A 28 11.23 5.06 1.98
N GLY A 29 11.59 4.24 2.98
CA GLY A 29 12.35 4.69 4.14
C GLY A 29 13.71 5.28 3.74
N LEU A 30 14.49 4.54 2.94
CA LEU A 30 15.76 5.04 2.41
C LEU A 30 15.58 6.30 1.56
N TRP A 31 14.50 6.37 0.77
CA TRP A 31 14.25 7.53 -0.05
C TRP A 31 13.83 8.76 0.78
N ALA A 32 13.16 8.56 1.92
CA ALA A 32 12.83 9.63 2.86
C ALA A 32 14.08 10.29 3.46
N ASP A 33 15.09 9.49 3.77
CA ASP A 33 16.37 9.99 4.30
C ASP A 33 17.13 10.84 3.27
N LEU A 34 16.91 10.58 1.98
CA LEU A 34 17.55 11.31 0.87
C LEU A 34 16.76 12.54 0.43
N ASP A 35 15.44 12.44 0.36
CA ASP A 35 14.55 13.51 -0.12
C ASP A 35 13.16 13.45 0.53
N ASP A 36 13.01 14.12 1.68
CA ASP A 36 11.73 14.28 2.38
C ASP A 36 10.64 14.95 1.50
N ARG A 37 11.02 15.81 0.54
CA ARG A 37 10.06 16.47 -0.34
C ARG A 37 9.41 15.48 -1.30
N ALA A 38 10.17 14.49 -1.77
CA ALA A 38 9.65 13.41 -2.60
C ALA A 38 8.60 12.59 -1.84
N ILE A 39 8.85 12.24 -0.58
CA ILE A 39 7.89 11.50 0.27
C ILE A 39 6.62 12.31 0.51
N ARG A 40 6.74 13.60 0.82
CA ARG A 40 5.57 14.49 0.93
C ARG A 40 4.73 14.46 -0.34
N LYS A 41 5.38 14.52 -1.51
CA LYS A 41 4.69 14.43 -2.79
C LYS A 41 4.00 13.08 -2.99
N LEU A 42 4.63 11.96 -2.65
CA LEU A 42 4.01 10.63 -2.72
C LEU A 42 2.77 10.53 -1.83
N CYS A 43 2.85 10.96 -0.57
CA CYS A 43 1.72 10.95 0.35
C CYS A 43 0.54 11.79 -0.17
N MET A 44 0.82 12.86 -0.92
CA MET A 44 -0.21 13.72 -1.51
C MET A 44 -0.82 13.10 -2.77
N ASP A 45 0.02 12.67 -3.71
CA ASP A 45 -0.37 12.45 -5.10
C ASP A 45 -0.50 10.97 -5.48
N ALA A 46 0.21 10.07 -4.80
CA ALA A 46 0.33 8.66 -5.18
C ALA A 46 -0.39 7.69 -4.23
N VAL A 47 -0.58 8.07 -2.96
CA VAL A 47 -1.21 7.20 -1.96
C VAL A 47 -2.74 7.26 -2.04
N ALA A 48 -3.37 6.11 -2.18
CA ALA A 48 -4.82 5.95 -2.06
C ALA A 48 -5.14 4.87 -1.01
N THR A 49 -6.23 5.06 -0.29
CA THR A 49 -6.76 4.10 0.69
C THR A 49 -7.95 3.37 0.09
N ALA A 50 -8.01 2.05 0.27
CA ALA A 50 -9.17 1.24 -0.07
C ALA A 50 -9.60 0.44 1.17
N TYR A 51 -10.91 0.35 1.39
CA TYR A 51 -11.50 -0.52 2.39
C TYR A 51 -12.09 -1.72 1.66
N LEU A 52 -11.68 -2.91 2.06
CA LEU A 52 -12.14 -4.16 1.49
C LEU A 52 -13.01 -4.91 2.50
N GLN A 53 -14.03 -5.58 2.00
CA GLN A 53 -14.84 -6.51 2.77
C GLN A 53 -14.17 -7.89 2.80
N PRO A 54 -14.53 -8.75 3.77
CA PRO A 54 -14.09 -10.14 3.76
C PRO A 54 -14.39 -10.79 2.40
N HIS A 55 -13.42 -11.52 1.86
CA HIS A 55 -13.46 -12.19 0.55
C HIS A 55 -13.37 -11.29 -0.69
N ASP A 56 -13.19 -9.98 -0.54
CA ASP A 56 -12.82 -9.14 -1.68
C ASP A 56 -11.42 -9.51 -2.21
N VAL A 57 -11.26 -9.43 -3.54
CA VAL A 57 -9.99 -9.70 -4.22
C VAL A 57 -9.25 -8.38 -4.47
N LEU A 58 -8.08 -8.22 -3.84
CA LEU A 58 -7.25 -7.01 -3.98
C LEU A 58 -6.60 -6.91 -5.36
N PHE A 59 -6.10 -8.04 -5.87
CA PHE A 59 -5.56 -8.21 -7.22
C PHE A 59 -5.67 -9.69 -7.61
N ALA A 60 -5.71 -9.94 -8.92
CA ALA A 60 -5.82 -11.27 -9.50
C ALA A 60 -4.63 -11.53 -10.43
N PRO A 61 -4.30 -12.81 -10.71
CA PRO A 61 -3.28 -13.14 -11.69
C PRO A 61 -3.56 -12.47 -13.05
N GLU A 62 -2.50 -12.21 -13.81
CA GLU A 62 -2.54 -11.62 -15.16
C GLU A 62 -3.05 -10.17 -15.25
N VAL A 63 -3.52 -9.59 -14.14
CA VAL A 63 -3.83 -8.16 -14.07
C VAL A 63 -2.52 -7.41 -13.80
N SER A 64 -2.07 -6.58 -14.76
CA SER A 64 -0.89 -5.74 -14.52
C SER A 64 -1.19 -4.76 -13.38
N THR A 65 -0.53 -4.92 -12.24
CA THR A 65 -0.65 -4.01 -11.12
C THR A 65 0.47 -2.98 -11.19
N GLY A 66 0.14 -1.75 -11.57
CA GLY A 66 1.05 -0.60 -11.44
C GLY A 66 1.08 -0.02 -10.02
N LYS A 67 0.79 -0.83 -9.00
CA LYS A 67 0.51 -0.41 -7.62
C LYS A 67 1.17 -1.36 -6.64
N ALA A 68 1.70 -0.79 -5.56
CA ALA A 68 2.06 -1.53 -4.36
C ALA A 68 0.98 -1.33 -3.30
N TYR A 69 0.77 -2.35 -2.47
CA TYR A 69 -0.26 -2.34 -1.43
C TYR A 69 0.40 -2.49 -0.06
N HIS A 70 -0.10 -1.73 0.91
CA HIS A 70 0.33 -1.82 2.31
C HIS A 70 -0.89 -2.13 3.17
N LEU A 71 -0.83 -3.20 3.95
CA LEU A 71 -1.95 -3.61 4.79
C LEU A 71 -1.92 -2.84 6.11
N ILE A 72 -2.80 -1.83 6.25
CA ILE A 72 -2.84 -0.97 7.44
C ILE A 72 -3.51 -1.68 8.62
N ILE A 73 -4.66 -2.33 8.40
CA ILE A 73 -5.44 -3.04 9.42
C ILE A 73 -6.01 -4.32 8.80
N GLY A 74 -6.04 -5.41 9.57
CA GLY A 74 -6.67 -6.66 9.19
C GLY A 74 -5.68 -7.72 8.68
N ARG A 75 -6.18 -8.62 7.84
CA ARG A 75 -5.44 -9.76 7.30
C ARG A 75 -5.84 -10.00 5.85
N ALA A 76 -4.88 -10.35 5.01
CA ALA A 76 -5.11 -10.82 3.65
C ALA A 76 -4.50 -12.22 3.47
N MET A 77 -5.02 -12.97 2.50
CA MET A 77 -4.44 -14.23 2.08
C MET A 77 -3.92 -14.06 0.66
N TYR A 78 -2.62 -14.26 0.49
CA TYR A 78 -2.00 -14.34 -0.82
C TYR A 78 -1.98 -15.80 -1.26
N THR A 79 -2.59 -16.07 -2.41
CA THR A 79 -2.69 -17.42 -2.98
C THR A 79 -1.95 -17.47 -4.30
N GLN A 80 -1.04 -18.44 -4.43
CA GLN A 80 -0.34 -18.73 -5.67
C GLN A 80 -0.78 -20.09 -6.18
N GLU A 81 -1.29 -20.15 -7.40
CA GLU A 81 -1.76 -21.38 -8.05
C GLU A 81 -0.79 -21.82 -9.15
N PRO A 82 -0.53 -23.13 -9.33
CA PRO A 82 0.39 -23.60 -10.38
C PRO A 82 0.01 -23.20 -11.81
N GLU A 83 -1.28 -22.94 -12.05
CA GLU A 83 -1.81 -22.54 -13.36
C GLU A 83 -1.39 -21.11 -13.73
N THR A 84 -1.13 -20.25 -12.74
CA THR A 84 -0.91 -18.81 -12.95
C THR A 84 0.40 -18.29 -12.35
N ALA A 85 1.11 -19.11 -11.56
CA ALA A 85 2.34 -18.74 -10.88
C ALA A 85 3.40 -19.86 -10.97
N PRO A 86 4.70 -19.55 -10.84
CA PRO A 86 5.79 -20.53 -10.92
C PRO A 86 5.92 -21.37 -9.63
N VAL A 87 4.83 -22.05 -9.23
CA VAL A 87 4.76 -22.92 -8.05
C VAL A 87 4.31 -24.33 -8.46
N VAL A 88 4.85 -25.36 -7.81
CA VAL A 88 4.51 -26.76 -8.12
C VAL A 88 3.15 -27.15 -7.54
N GLN A 89 2.75 -26.54 -6.43
CA GLN A 89 1.47 -26.75 -5.73
C GLN A 89 0.95 -25.41 -5.24
N THR A 90 -0.36 -25.33 -4.99
CA THR A 90 -0.99 -24.13 -4.46
C THR A 90 -0.37 -23.75 -3.12
N LYS A 91 0.06 -22.50 -2.99
CA LYS A 91 0.62 -21.94 -1.77
C LYS A 91 -0.28 -20.83 -1.23
N HIS A 92 -0.39 -20.79 0.10
CA HIS A 92 -1.11 -19.76 0.82
C HIS A 92 -0.15 -19.07 1.78
N GLU A 93 -0.09 -17.75 1.70
CA GLU A 93 0.69 -16.91 2.59
C GLU A 93 -0.24 -15.88 3.23
N GLN A 94 -0.27 -15.86 4.56
CA GLN A 94 -1.06 -14.90 5.30
C GLN A 94 -0.27 -13.60 5.43
N ILE A 95 -0.89 -12.50 4.99
CA ILE A 95 -0.33 -11.16 5.07
C ILE A 95 -1.03 -10.43 6.21
N GLY A 96 -0.23 -9.96 7.17
CA GLY A 96 -0.66 -9.23 8.35
C GLY A 96 -0.43 -7.72 8.25
N GLU A 97 -0.87 -7.02 9.29
CA GLU A 97 -0.73 -5.57 9.41
C GLU A 97 0.73 -5.13 9.31
N GLY A 98 0.96 -4.01 8.62
CA GLY A 98 2.29 -3.45 8.37
C GLY A 98 3.06 -4.11 7.23
N GLN A 99 2.55 -5.18 6.62
CA GLN A 99 3.22 -5.84 5.50
C GLN A 99 2.87 -5.22 4.15
N TRP A 100 3.78 -5.40 3.20
CA TRP A 100 3.68 -4.91 1.83
C TRP A 100 3.47 -6.04 0.84
N LEU A 101 2.69 -5.75 -0.20
CA LEU A 101 2.37 -6.61 -1.32
C LEU A 101 2.70 -5.86 -2.61
N CYS A 102 3.46 -6.51 -3.48
CA CYS A 102 4.01 -5.93 -4.73
C CYS A 102 3.73 -6.88 -5.89
#